data_AF-A0A6I1QYT8-F1
#
_entry.id   AF-A0A6I1QYT8-F1
#
_cell.length_a   1.000
_cell.length_b   1.000
_cell.length_c   1.000
_cell.angle_alpha   90.00
_cell.angle_beta   90.00
_cell.angle_gamma   90.00
#
_symmetry.space_group_name_H-M   'P 1'
#
loop_
_entity.id
_entity.type
_entity.pdbx_description
1 polymer ?
#
loop_
_entity_poly.entity_id
_entity_poly.type
_entity_poly.pdbx_seq_one_letter_code
_entity_poly.pdbx_strand_id
1 'polypeptide(L)'
;MKREQLQTTLLKAFYDNESRRLNNCLEEIDHKLLDCSKYLEEYHRTRLALRTINERLSRLGAQTLPVADQLPADGLGEIINNRLQHFRSAGKL
;
A
#
# COMPACT_ATOMS: atom_id res chain seq x y z
N MET A 1 39.92 18.94 25.14
CA MET A 1 40.34 18.30 23.87
C MET A 1 40.01 16.81 23.74
N LYS A 2 40.69 15.87 24.43
CA LYS A 2 40.51 14.41 24.16
C LYS A 2 39.10 13.87 24.47
N ARG A 3 38.43 14.39 25.50
CA ARG A 3 37.03 14.04 25.85
C ARG A 3 36.00 14.61 24.85
N GLU A 4 36.18 15.85 24.41
CA GLU A 4 35.27 16.51 23.46
C GLU A 4 35.34 15.86 22.07
N GLN A 5 36.54 15.43 21.64
CA GLN A 5 36.70 14.63 20.43
C GLN A 5 35.99 13.28 20.55
N LEU A 6 36.11 12.59 21.69
CA LEU A 6 35.42 11.31 21.91
C LEU A 6 33.90 11.48 21.88
N GLN A 7 33.39 12.52 22.54
CA GLN A 7 31.96 12.85 22.55
C GLN A 7 31.44 13.21 21.16
N THR A 8 32.20 13.98 20.38
CA THR A 8 31.86 14.31 18.99
C THR A 8 31.80 13.05 18.12
N THR A 9 32.76 12.14 18.27
CA THR A 9 32.77 10.86 17.52
C THR A 9 31.56 9.99 17.88
N LEU A 10 31.20 9.89 19.16
CA LEU A 10 30.01 9.15 19.59
C LEU A 10 28.72 9.76 19.03
N LEU A 11 28.60 11.08 19.05
CA LEU A 11 27.43 11.78 18.48
C LEU A 11 27.33 11.55 16.97
N LYS A 12 28.45 11.59 16.23
CA LYS A 12 28.47 11.27 14.79
C LYS A 12 28.05 9.83 14.53
N ALA A 13 28.60 8.88 15.27
CA ALA A 13 28.24 7.47 15.11
C ALA A 13 26.75 7.21 15.41
N PHE A 14 26.20 7.88 16.43
CA PHE A 14 24.77 7.81 16.74
C PHE A 14 23.93 8.41 15.61
N TYR A 15 24.30 9.59 15.11
CA TYR A 15 23.62 10.22 13.99
C TYR A 15 23.62 9.32 12.74
N ASP A 16 24.77 8.74 12.38
CA ASP A 16 24.89 7.85 11.22
C ASP A 16 24.01 6.61 11.38
N ASN A 17 23.91 6.07 12.60
CA ASN A 17 23.03 4.95 12.88
C ASN A 17 21.55 5.31 12.72
N GLU A 18 21.11 6.43 13.31
CA GLU A 18 19.72 6.88 13.20
C GLU A 18 19.36 7.28 11.77
N SER A 19 20.28 7.92 11.04
CA SER A 19 20.09 8.24 9.62
C SER A 19 19.92 6.98 8.78
N ARG A 20 20.70 5.92 9.04
CA ARG A 20 20.53 4.63 8.36
C ARG A 20 19.19 4.00 8.69
N ARG A 21 18.78 4.02 9.96
CA ARG A 21 17.48 3.49 10.38
C ARG A 21 16.32 4.22 9.70
N LEU A 22 16.40 5.55 9.59
CA LEU A 22 15.39 6.35 8.89
C LEU A 22 15.31 5.99 7.41
N ASN A 23 16.46 5.84 6.73
CA ASN A 23 16.49 5.43 5.33
C ASN A 23 15.86 4.05 5.14
N ASN A 24 16.18 3.08 5.99
CA ASN A 24 15.56 1.75 5.94
C ASN A 24 14.04 1.83 6.14
N CYS A 25 13.54 2.71 7.02
CA CYS A 25 12.10 2.90 7.18
C CYS A 25 11.44 3.44 5.90
N LEU A 26 12.10 4.36 5.18
CA LEU A 26 11.59 4.87 3.91
C LEU A 26 11.58 3.78 2.84
N GLU A 27 12.66 3.00 2.73
CA GLU A 27 12.74 1.87 1.80
C GLU A 27 11.61 0.87 2.05
N GLU A 28 11.33 0.52 3.31
CA GLU A 28 10.22 -0.38 3.63
C GLU A 28 8.85 0.21 3.23
N ILE A 29 8.64 1.51 3.44
CA ILE A 29 7.41 2.20 2.98
C ILE A 29 7.29 2.08 1.46
N ASP A 30 8.35 2.35 0.72
CA ASP A 30 8.36 2.27 -0.74
C ASP A 30 8.08 0.85 -1.24
N HIS A 31 8.66 -0.17 -0.61
CA HIS A 31 8.35 -1.57 -0.93
C HIS A 31 6.87 -1.89 -0.70
N LYS A 32 6.27 -1.42 0.40
CA LYS A 32 4.83 -1.61 0.66
C LYS A 32 3.95 -0.88 -0.34
N LEU A 33 4.36 0.30 -0.82
CA LEU A 33 3.64 1.01 -1.89
C LEU A 33 3.69 0.23 -3.20
N LEU A 34 4.84 -0.35 -3.55
CA LEU A 34 4.98 -1.21 -4.73
C LEU A 34 4.13 -2.48 -4.63
N ASP A 35 4.12 -3.14 -3.47
CA ASP A 35 3.28 -4.31 -3.24
C ASP A 35 1.79 -3.95 -3.31
N CYS A 36 1.37 -2.82 -2.73
CA CYS A 36 0.02 -2.28 -2.88
C CYS A 36 -0.34 -2.10 -4.37
N SER A 37 0.55 -1.55 -5.19
CA SER A 37 0.31 -1.40 -6.63
C SER A 37 0.02 -2.74 -7.31
N LYS A 38 0.80 -3.78 -7.01
CA LYS A 38 0.60 -5.13 -7.56
C LYS A 38 -0.76 -5.71 -7.15
N TYR A 39 -1.13 -5.56 -5.88
CA TYR A 39 -2.44 -6.04 -5.39
C TYR A 39 -3.60 -5.31 -6.05
N LEU A 40 -3.45 -4.03 -6.39
CA LEU A 40 -4.47 -3.28 -7.12
C LEU A 40 -4.62 -3.76 -8.56
N GLU A 41 -3.51 -4.01 -9.26
CA GLU A 41 -3.55 -4.62 -10.59
C GLU A 41 -4.25 -5.98 -10.56
N GLU A 42 -3.92 -6.81 -9.57
CA GLU A 42 -4.58 -8.10 -9.38
C GLU A 42 -6.08 -7.96 -9.07
N TYR A 43 -6.45 -6.98 -8.24
CA TYR A 43 -7.84 -6.66 -7.96
C TYR A 43 -8.61 -6.31 -9.24
N HIS A 44 -8.07 -5.40 -10.05
CA HIS A 44 -8.70 -5.01 -11.31
C HIS A 44 -8.83 -6.17 -12.28
N ARG A 45 -7.76 -6.97 -12.45
CA ARG A 45 -7.76 -8.15 -13.31
C ARG A 45 -8.81 -9.17 -12.87
N THR A 46 -8.84 -9.50 -11.59
CA THR A 46 -9.75 -10.49 -11.01
C THR A 46 -11.20 -10.01 -11.11
N ARG A 47 -11.44 -8.73 -10.80
CA ARG A 47 -12.77 -8.13 -10.93
C ARG A 47 -13.29 -8.16 -12.37
N LEU A 48 -12.44 -7.86 -13.34
CA LEU A 48 -12.80 -7.96 -14.76
C LEU A 48 -13.17 -9.39 -15.14
N ALA A 49 -12.36 -10.37 -14.72
CA ALA A 49 -12.67 -11.79 -14.96
C ALA A 49 -14.02 -12.20 -14.36
N LEU A 50 -14.32 -11.78 -13.13
CA LEU A 50 -15.61 -12.03 -12.49
C LEU A 50 -16.78 -11.39 -13.25
N ARG A 51 -16.61 -10.18 -13.78
CA ARG A 51 -17.62 -9.55 -14.65
C ARG A 51 -17.86 -10.33 -15.93
N THR A 52 -16.80 -10.78 -16.61
CA THR A 52 -16.92 -11.62 -17.80
C THR A 52 -17.63 -12.94 -17.50
N ILE A 53 -17.38 -13.55 -16.34
CA ILE A 53 -18.10 -14.75 -15.89
C ILE A 53 -19.59 -14.44 -15.68
N ASN A 54 -19.93 -13.34 -15.03
CA ASN A 54 -21.32 -12.92 -14.83
C ASN A 54 -22.05 -12.65 -16.15
N GLU A 55 -21.39 -12.04 -17.14
CA GLU A 55 -21.96 -11.88 -18.48
C GLU A 55 -22.30 -13.23 -19.12
N ARG A 56 -21.43 -14.23 -18.95
CA ARG A 56 -21.71 -15.60 -19.43
C ARG A 56 -22.86 -16.25 -18.68
N LEU A 57 -22.90 -16.13 -17.34
CA LEU A 57 -24.01 -16.64 -16.53
C LEU A 57 -25.34 -16.05 -16.99
N SER A 58 -25.39 -14.74 -17.20
CA SER A 58 -26.57 -14.05 -17.69
C SER A 58 -27.02 -14.57 -19.07
N ARG A 59 -26.09 -14.78 -20.01
CA ARG A 59 -26.40 -15.36 -21.33
C ARG A 59 -26.94 -16.78 -21.27
N LEU A 60 -26.58 -17.54 -20.23
CA LEU A 60 -27.09 -18.89 -19.97
C LEU A 60 -28.42 -18.89 -19.20
N GLY A 61 -29.01 -17.71 -18.92
CA GLY A 61 -30.25 -17.58 -18.16
C GLY A 61 -30.09 -17.73 -16.65
N ALA A 62 -28.85 -17.78 -16.15
CA ALA A 62 -28.57 -17.83 -14.72
C ALA A 62 -28.50 -16.43 -14.10
N GLN A 63 -28.76 -16.34 -12.80
CA GLN A 63 -28.59 -15.12 -12.03
C GLN A 63 -27.10 -14.78 -11.88
N THR A 64 -26.77 -13.49 -11.98
CA THR A 64 -25.41 -13.00 -11.75
C THR A 64 -25.08 -12.97 -10.26
N LEU A 65 -23.79 -13.14 -9.95
CA LEU A 65 -23.28 -13.11 -8.58
C LEU A 65 -22.75 -11.72 -8.20
N PRO A 66 -22.79 -11.34 -6.91
CA PRO A 66 -22.22 -10.07 -6.47
C PRO A 66 -20.71 -10.02 -6.74
N VAL A 67 -20.24 -8.88 -7.24
CA VAL A 67 -18.82 -8.59 -7.47
C VAL A 67 -18.47 -7.33 -6.69
N ALA A 68 -17.31 -7.32 -6.05
CA ALA A 68 -16.84 -6.16 -5.29
C ALA A 68 -16.80 -4.88 -6.14
N ASP A 69 -16.97 -3.74 -5.47
CA ASP A 69 -17.10 -2.44 -6.11
C ASP A 69 -15.87 -2.05 -6.92
N GLN A 70 -16.07 -1.17 -7.89
CA GLN A 70 -14.94 -0.62 -8.62
C GLN A 70 -14.14 0.29 -7.67
N LEU A 71 -12.83 0.07 -7.60
CA LEU A 71 -11.95 1.04 -6.97
C LEU A 71 -11.88 2.30 -7.86
N PRO A 72 -11.66 3.48 -7.26
CA PRO A 72 -11.47 4.73 -8.01
C PRO A 72 -10.48 4.52 -9.15
N ALA A 73 -10.73 5.15 -10.31
CA ALA A 73 -9.81 5.07 -11.45
C ALA A 73 -8.56 5.95 -11.24
N ASP A 74 -8.56 6.75 -10.17
CA ASP A 74 -7.67 7.87 -9.94
C ASP A 74 -6.34 7.47 -9.28
N GLY A 75 -5.61 6.55 -9.91
CA GLY A 75 -4.24 6.21 -9.52
C GLY A 75 -4.05 5.62 -8.11
N LEU A 76 -2.83 5.15 -7.85
CA LEU A 76 -2.47 4.47 -6.60
C LEU A 76 -2.71 5.34 -5.36
N GLY A 77 -2.39 6.64 -5.44
CA GLY A 77 -2.48 7.56 -4.30
C GLY A 77 -3.90 7.79 -3.79
N GLU A 78 -4.87 7.98 -4.69
CA GLU A 78 -6.26 8.18 -4.28
C GLU A 78 -6.87 6.90 -3.73
N ILE A 79 -6.56 5.76 -4.36
CA ILE A 79 -7.01 4.45 -3.87
C ILE A 79 -6.47 4.22 -2.45
N ILE A 80 -5.16 4.43 -2.21
CA ILE A 80 -4.57 4.32 -0.87
C ILE A 80 -5.27 5.26 0.11
N ASN A 81 -5.47 6.53 -0.26
CA ASN A 81 -6.15 7.49 0.60
C ASN A 81 -7.57 7.03 0.95
N ASN A 82 -8.35 6.55 -0.01
CA ASN A 82 -9.68 6.00 0.22
C ASN A 82 -9.66 4.81 1.20
N ARG A 83 -8.70 3.89 1.02
CA ARG A 83 -8.51 2.75 1.94
C ARG A 83 -8.12 3.19 3.34
N LEU A 84 -7.26 4.21 3.47
CA LEU A 84 -6.91 4.79 4.77
C LEU A 84 -8.12 5.44 5.45
N GLN A 85 -8.96 6.17 4.70
CA GLN A 85 -10.20 6.73 5.26
C GLN A 85 -11.18 5.63 5.69
N HIS A 86 -11.28 4.55 4.92
CA HIS A 86 -12.07 3.38 5.32
C HIS A 86 -11.55 2.75 6.63
N PHE A 87 -10.23 2.65 6.82
CA PHE A 87 -9.68 2.16 8.08
C PHE A 87 -9.95 3.10 9.25
N ARG A 88 -9.83 4.42 9.05
CA ARG A 88 -10.17 5.42 10.07
C ARG A 88 -11.65 5.36 10.47
N SER A 89 -12.55 5.31 9.48
CA SER A 89 -13.99 5.20 9.77
C SER A 89 -14.36 3.87 10.44
N ALA A 90 -13.56 2.82 10.22
CA ALA A 90 -13.68 1.54 10.91
C ALA A 90 -12.95 1.48 12.28
N GLY A 91 -12.30 2.56 12.73
CA GLY A 91 -11.55 2.62 13.99
C GLY A 91 -10.29 1.74 14.02
N LYS A 92 -9.72 1.41 12.86
CA LYS A 92 -8.51 0.57 12.72
C LYS A 92 -7.22 1.40 12.59
N LEU A 93 -7.36 2.70 12.38
CA LEU A 93 -6.33 3.74 12.34
C LEU A 93 -6.88 4.98 13.05
#